data_AF-A0A2T0W9D6-F1
#
_entry.id   AF-A0A2T0W9D6-F1
#
_cell.length_a   1.000
_cell.length_b   1.000
_cell.length_c   1.000
_cell.angle_alpha   90.00
_cell.angle_beta   90.00
_cell.angle_gamma   90.00
#
_symmetry.space_group_name_H-M   'P 1'
#
loop_
_entity.id
_entity.type
_entity.pdbx_description
1 polymer ?
#
loop_
_entity_poly.entity_id
_entity_poly.type
_entity_poly.pdbx_seq_one_letter_code
_entity_poly.pdbx_strand_id
1 'polypeptide(L)'
;MSPLRKKIVLGLIITFVLVMSAYAFNAHLQKRALETDTLAYLESEGVNTETAIENSYIGNGAGRQDFYVMYITLEDTPTTTHLFTYRENTQDIFLFDTIESQAK
;
A
#
# COMPACT_ATOMS: atom_id res chain seq x y z
N MET A 1 -38.00 -12.86 -19.17
CA MET A 1 -37.35 -11.53 -19.23
C MET A 1 -37.17 -11.11 -20.69
N SER A 2 -37.61 -9.91 -21.08
CA SER A 2 -37.56 -9.46 -22.48
C SER A 2 -36.11 -9.25 -22.97
N PRO A 3 -35.84 -9.36 -24.29
CA PRO A 3 -34.50 -9.15 -24.84
C PRO A 3 -33.92 -7.77 -24.52
N LEU A 4 -34.77 -6.74 -24.46
CA LEU A 4 -34.37 -5.39 -24.04
C LEU A 4 -33.91 -5.36 -22.57
N ARG A 5 -34.65 -6.00 -21.66
CA ARG A 5 -34.28 -6.09 -20.24
C ARG A 5 -32.96 -6.85 -20.04
N LYS A 6 -32.71 -7.92 -20.82
CA LYS A 6 -31.43 -8.65 -20.80
C LYS A 6 -30.24 -7.75 -21.18
N LYS A 7 -30.37 -6.92 -22.22
CA LYS A 7 -29.33 -5.99 -22.65
C LYS A 7 -29.03 -4.91 -21.61
N ILE A 8 -30.07 -4.35 -20.98
CA ILE A 8 -29.93 -3.35 -19.91
C ILE A 8 -29.18 -3.96 -18.72
N VAL A 9 -29.60 -5.14 -18.25
CA VAL A 9 -28.95 -5.83 -17.12
C VAL A 9 -27.48 -6.13 -17.46
N LEU A 10 -27.19 -6.64 -18.65
CA LEU A 10 -25.82 -6.91 -19.07
C LEU A 10 -24.97 -5.62 -19.11
N GLY A 11 -25.52 -4.52 -19.62
CA GLY A 11 -24.84 -3.22 -19.63
C GLY A 11 -24.52 -2.71 -18.22
N LEU A 12 -25.43 -2.89 -17.26
CA LEU A 12 -25.20 -2.54 -15.86
C LEU A 12 -24.10 -3.40 -15.23
N ILE A 13 -24.08 -4.71 -15.49
CA ILE A 13 -23.04 -5.61 -14.98
C ILE A 13 -21.67 -5.19 -15.53
N ILE A 14 -21.58 -4.94 -16.84
CA ILE A 14 -20.31 -4.51 -17.47
C ILE A 14 -19.83 -3.20 -16.84
N THR A 15 -20.72 -2.22 -16.69
CA THR A 15 -20.40 -0.93 -16.09
C THR A 15 -19.90 -1.10 -14.65
N PHE A 16 -20.59 -1.93 -13.86
CA PHE A 16 -20.20 -2.22 -12.48
C PHE A 16 -18.81 -2.87 -12.40
N VAL A 17 -18.53 -3.87 -13.26
CA VAL A 17 -17.22 -4.51 -13.32
C VAL A 17 -16.13 -3.51 -13.69
N LEU A 18 -16.38 -2.63 -14.67
CA LEU A 18 -15.39 -1.61 -15.07
C LEU A 18 -15.08 -0.63 -13.93
N VAL A 19 -16.10 -0.18 -13.19
CA VAL A 19 -15.91 0.72 -12.04
C VAL A 19 -15.10 0.04 -10.93
N MET A 20 -15.43 -1.21 -10.59
CA MET A 20 -14.69 -1.97 -9.58
C MET A 20 -13.25 -2.24 -9.99
N SER A 21 -13.01 -2.57 -11.27
CA SER A 21 -11.66 -2.75 -11.81
C SER A 21 -10.86 -1.46 -11.77
N ALA A 22 -11.46 -0.32 -12.14
CA ALA A 22 -10.78 0.99 -12.06
C ALA A 22 -10.40 1.35 -10.62
N TYR A 23 -11.29 1.10 -9.66
CA TYR A 23 -11.02 1.31 -8.24
C TYR A 23 -9.86 0.44 -7.75
N ALA A 24 -9.89 -0.86 -8.04
CA ALA A 24 -8.83 -1.79 -7.65
C ALA A 24 -7.48 -1.45 -8.31
N PHE A 25 -7.50 -1.02 -9.58
CA PHE A 25 -6.29 -0.60 -10.28
C PHE A 25 -5.68 0.67 -9.68
N ASN A 26 -6.49 1.66 -9.32
CA ASN A 26 -6.00 2.86 -8.64
C ASN A 26 -5.39 2.55 -7.28
N ALA A 27 -6.05 1.71 -6.47
CA ALA A 27 -5.50 1.24 -5.19
C ALA A 27 -4.15 0.52 -5.38
N HIS A 28 -4.01 -0.28 -6.44
CA HIS A 28 -2.74 -0.94 -6.76
C HIS A 28 -1.63 0.06 -7.10
N LEU A 29 -1.93 1.09 -7.91
CA LEU A 29 -0.97 2.15 -8.26
C LEU A 29 -0.50 2.92 -7.02
N GLN A 30 -1.41 3.27 -6.11
CA GLN A 30 -1.05 4.01 -4.88
C GLN A 30 -0.14 3.18 -3.98
N LYS A 31 -0.41 1.88 -3.83
CA LYS A 31 0.45 0.97 -3.05
C LYS A 31 1.84 0.84 -3.70
N ARG A 32 1.92 0.68 -5.02
CA ARG A 32 3.20 0.62 -5.74
C ARG A 32 4.00 1.91 -5.61
N ALA A 33 3.35 3.06 -5.72
CA ALA A 33 4.02 4.35 -5.52
C ALA A 33 4.58 4.45 -4.11
N LEU A 34 3.78 4.15 -3.07
CA LEU A 34 4.25 4.13 -1.69
C LEU A 34 5.44 3.18 -1.49
N GLU A 35 5.39 2.00 -2.09
CA GLU A 35 6.50 1.03 -2.05
C GLU A 35 7.78 1.62 -2.64
N THR A 36 7.72 2.09 -3.88
CA THR A 36 8.88 2.65 -4.59
C THR A 36 9.46 3.84 -3.85
N ASP A 37 8.63 4.77 -3.40
CA ASP A 37 9.08 6.00 -2.75
C ASP A 37 9.66 5.72 -1.36
N THR A 38 9.12 4.73 -0.62
CA THR A 38 9.67 4.32 0.67
C THR A 38 11.05 3.67 0.51
N LEU A 39 11.21 2.79 -0.49
CA LEU A 39 12.51 2.16 -0.74
C LEU A 39 13.56 3.19 -1.17
N ALA A 40 13.19 4.13 -2.07
CA ALA A 40 14.06 5.21 -2.49
C ALA A 40 14.45 6.12 -1.30
N TYR A 41 13.52 6.40 -0.40
CA TYR A 41 13.79 7.14 0.83
C TYR A 41 14.84 6.41 1.70
N LEU A 42 14.66 5.11 1.95
CA LEU A 42 15.60 4.31 2.74
C LEU A 42 17.00 4.26 2.11
N GLU A 43 17.09 4.08 0.79
CA GLU A 43 18.35 4.13 0.06
C GLU A 43 19.04 5.49 0.18
N SER A 44 18.27 6.58 0.14
CA SER A 44 18.81 7.95 0.33
C SER A 44 19.35 8.18 1.74
N GLU A 45 18.80 7.48 2.74
CA GLU A 45 19.29 7.46 4.12
C GLU A 45 20.47 6.49 4.32
N GLY A 46 20.91 5.81 3.26
CA GLY A 46 22.07 4.91 3.28
C GLY A 46 21.75 3.46 3.65
N VAL A 47 20.47 3.08 3.70
CA VAL A 47 20.04 1.69 3.92
C VAL A 47 20.13 0.91 2.61
N ASN A 48 20.84 -0.21 2.60
CA ASN A 48 20.83 -1.13 1.46
C ASN A 48 19.56 -1.99 1.50
N THR A 49 18.50 -1.51 0.83
CA THR A 49 17.17 -2.15 0.79
C THR A 49 17.18 -3.58 0.27
N GLU A 50 18.13 -3.96 -0.59
CA GLU A 50 18.24 -5.32 -1.14
C GLU A 50 18.64 -6.37 -0.11
N THR A 51 19.37 -5.95 0.94
CA THR A 51 19.92 -6.86 1.96
C THR A 51 19.42 -6.58 3.35
N ALA A 52 18.97 -5.35 3.64
CA ALA A 52 18.58 -4.95 4.99
C ALA A 52 17.12 -5.27 5.32
N ILE A 53 16.26 -5.50 4.32
CA ILE A 53 14.83 -5.73 4.54
C ILE A 53 14.57 -7.23 4.70
N GLU A 54 14.21 -7.65 5.91
CA GLU A 54 13.76 -9.02 6.21
C GLU A 54 12.36 -9.27 5.62
N ASN A 55 11.46 -8.30 5.82
CA ASN A 55 10.08 -8.39 5.39
C ASN A 55 9.49 -7.02 5.10
N SER A 56 8.61 -6.94 4.10
CA SER A 56 7.80 -5.76 3.87
C SER A 56 6.40 -6.09 3.37
N TYR A 57 5.42 -5.30 3.79
CA TYR A 57 4.06 -5.38 3.26
C TYR A 57 3.34 -4.04 3.35
N ILE A 58 2.33 -3.83 2.51
CA ILE A 58 1.48 -2.63 2.54
C ILE A 58 0.09 -2.98 3.04
N GLY A 59 -0.29 -2.35 4.14
CA GLY A 59 -1.59 -2.51 4.78
C GLY A 59 -2.43 -1.24 4.73
N ASN A 60 -3.70 -1.39 5.11
CA ASN A 60 -4.58 -0.26 5.38
C ASN A 60 -4.24 0.30 6.77
N GLY A 61 -3.74 1.53 6.83
CA GLY A 61 -3.47 2.20 8.10
C GLY A 61 -4.78 2.55 8.81
N ALA A 62 -4.80 2.40 10.13
CA ALA A 62 -5.96 2.74 10.98
C ALA A 62 -7.31 2.15 10.50
N GLY A 63 -7.29 1.03 9.76
CA GLY A 63 -8.49 0.39 9.20
C GLY A 63 -9.16 1.15 8.04
N ARG A 64 -8.54 2.22 7.54
CA ARG A 64 -9.07 3.07 6.46
C ARG A 64 -8.72 2.50 5.08
N GLN A 65 -9.67 2.48 4.14
CA GLN A 65 -9.44 1.96 2.78
C GLN A 65 -8.63 2.89 1.88
N ASP A 66 -8.57 4.17 2.24
CA ASP A 66 -7.94 5.28 1.50
C ASP A 66 -6.59 5.71 2.11
N PHE A 67 -6.10 4.99 3.12
CA PHE A 67 -4.86 5.31 3.80
C PHE A 67 -3.99 4.05 3.87
N TYR A 68 -2.85 4.10 3.18
CA TYR A 68 -1.92 2.98 3.09
C TYR A 68 -0.68 3.24 3.95
N VAL A 69 -0.21 2.19 4.60
CA VAL A 69 1.03 2.20 5.41
C VAL A 69 1.90 1.05 4.93
N MET A 70 3.17 1.35 4.65
CA MET A 70 4.18 0.34 4.38
C MET A 70 4.87 -0.05 5.68
N TYR A 71 4.86 -1.34 5.97
CA TYR A 71 5.53 -1.94 7.11
C TYR A 71 6.84 -2.52 6.59
N ILE A 72 7.97 -2.10 7.16
CA ILE A 72 9.31 -2.57 6.80
C ILE A 72 9.99 -3.09 8.05
N THR A 73 10.30 -4.37 8.05
CA THR A 73 11.11 -5.02 9.09
C THR A 73 12.54 -5.11 8.59
N LEU A 74 13.47 -4.53 9.33
CA LEU A 74 14.90 -4.55 9.02
C LEU A 74 15.60 -5.72 9.76
N GLU A 75 16.62 -6.30 9.12
CA GLU A 75 17.48 -7.36 9.68
C GLU A 75 18.41 -6.83 10.79
N ASP A 76 17.81 -6.40 11.90
CA ASP A 76 18.50 -5.80 13.04
C ASP A 76 18.30 -6.62 14.33
N THR A 77 19.15 -6.39 15.34
CA THR A 77 18.98 -6.95 16.69
C THR A 77 18.89 -5.82 17.72
N PRO A 78 17.72 -5.54 18.32
CA PRO A 78 16.44 -6.24 18.18
C PRO A 78 15.72 -5.93 16.86
N THR A 79 14.88 -6.88 16.41
CA THR A 79 14.05 -6.72 15.21
C THR A 79 13.10 -5.54 15.38
N THR A 80 13.17 -4.59 14.45
CA THR A 80 12.38 -3.37 14.48
C THR A 80 11.57 -3.26 13.20
N THR A 81 10.28 -2.90 13.33
CA THR A 81 9.40 -2.65 12.19
C THR A 81 9.05 -1.17 12.09
N HIS A 82 9.44 -0.55 10.99
CA HIS A 82 9.16 0.84 10.67
C HIS A 82 7.91 0.95 9.79
N LEU A 83 7.06 1.91 10.12
CA LEU A 83 5.82 2.17 9.40
C LEU A 83 5.97 3.48 8.63
N PHE A 84 5.87 3.42 7.30
CA PHE A 84 5.99 4.58 6.41
C PHE A 84 4.67 4.90 5.73
N THR A 85 4.40 6.19 5.53
CA THR A 85 3.23 6.66 4.77
C THR A 85 3.49 8.05 4.18
N TYR A 86 2.56 8.54 3.38
CA TYR A 86 2.59 9.89 2.86
C TYR A 86 2.05 10.88 3.88
N ARG A 87 2.69 12.04 3.99
CA ARG A 87 2.13 13.19 4.69
C ARG A 87 0.91 13.70 3.92
N GLU A 88 -0.14 14.04 4.64
CA GLU A 88 -1.42 14.46 4.07
C GLU A 88 -1.25 15.62 3.07
N ASN A 89 -1.87 15.49 1.90
CA ASN A 89 -1.81 16.46 0.79
C ASN A 89 -0.39 16.72 0.23
N THR A 90 0.56 15.83 0.50
CA THR A 90 1.91 15.87 -0.07
C THR A 90 2.26 14.51 -0.66
N GLN A 91 3.35 14.44 -1.42
CA GLN A 91 3.97 13.18 -1.86
C GLN A 91 5.22 12.87 -1.02
N ASP A 92 5.34 13.49 0.16
CA ASP A 92 6.51 13.31 1.01
C ASP A 92 6.29 12.11 1.93
N ILE A 93 7.20 11.13 1.82
CA ILE A 93 7.26 9.98 2.72
C ILE A 93 7.73 10.44 4.09
N PHE A 94 7.14 9.87 5.14
CA PHE A 94 7.67 10.01 6.49
C PHE A 94 7.48 8.73 7.32
N LEU A 95 8.34 8.58 8.33
CA LEU A 95 8.21 7.56 9.36
C LEU A 95 7.02 7.88 10.27
N PHE A 96 5.96 7.10 10.15
CA PHE A 96 4.73 7.22 10.93
C PHE A 96 4.90 6.66 12.35
N ASP A 97 5.51 5.49 12.48
CA ASP A 97 5.70 4.82 13.77
C ASP A 97 6.83 3.78 13.69
N THR A 98 7.30 3.33 14.85
CA THR A 98 8.29 2.24 14.98
C THR A 98 7.84 1.25 16.04
N ILE A 99 7.79 -0.02 15.66
CA ILE A 99 7.38 -1.13 16.52
C ILE A 99 8.61 -1.98 16.82
N GLU A 100 9.10 -1.90 18.06
CA GLU A 100 10.16 -2.78 18.54
C GLU A 100 9.59 -4.13 18.94
N SER A 101 10.11 -5.21 18.36
CA SER A 101 9.82 -6.56 18.85
C SER A 101 10.72 -6.86 20.03
N GLN A 102 10.16 -7.01 21.23
CA GLN A 102 10.87 -7.61 22.35
C GLN A 102 11.19 -9.06 21.97
N ALA A 103 12.45 -9.36 21.67
CA ALA A 103 12.91 -10.73 21.47
C ALA A 103 12.46 -11.57 22.69
N LYS A 104 11.68 -12.62 22.41
CA LYS A 104 11.21 -13.58 23.41
C LYS A 104 12.34 -14.44 23.95
#